data_AF-A0A7W2ILY5-F1
#
_entry.id   AF-A0A7W2ILY5-F1
#
_cell.length_a   1.000
_cell.length_b   1.000
_cell.length_c   1.000
_cell.angle_alpha   90.00
_cell.angle_beta   90.00
_cell.angle_gamma   90.00
#
_symmetry.space_group_name_H-M   'P 1'
#
loop_
_entity.id
_entity.type
_entity.pdbx_description
1 polymer ?
#
loop_
_entity_poly.entity_id
_entity_poly.type
_entity_poly.pdbx_seq_one_letter_code
_entity_poly.pdbx_strand_id
1 'polypeptide(L)'
;MARNKIIQNSHVTAIVDMVRSWPHETIAWDAICVASGSILGYVPTRQGLNGHQRIKDAVHAKKKLVQAHPVQRQPMPSSLAVASDSISRLNLIIKALEQENARLLTYVTIMQYNAYANGLTKEQIENPLPKIDRGRAT
;
A
#
# COMPACT_ATOMS: atom_id res chain seq x y z
N MET A 1 23.90 18.66 -27.30
CA MET A 1 22.43 18.77 -27.16
C MET A 1 21.98 17.92 -25.97
N ALA A 2 21.47 18.53 -24.91
CA ALA A 2 20.98 17.81 -23.74
C ALA A 2 19.67 17.10 -24.11
N ARG A 3 19.67 15.76 -24.18
CA ARG A 3 18.46 14.97 -24.35
C ARG A 3 17.49 15.33 -23.22
N ASN A 4 16.31 15.82 -23.58
CA ASN A 4 15.24 16.10 -22.63
C ASN A 4 14.89 14.77 -21.94
N LYS A 5 15.29 14.59 -20.68
CA LYS A 5 15.21 13.30 -19.98
C LYS A 5 13.78 13.14 -19.45
N ILE A 6 12.94 12.52 -20.27
CA ILE A 6 11.53 12.30 -19.97
C ILE A 6 11.41 11.07 -19.08
N ILE A 7 10.79 11.24 -17.91
CA ILE A 7 10.43 10.14 -17.02
C ILE A 7 9.21 9.43 -17.63
N GLN A 8 9.45 8.28 -18.24
CA GLN A 8 8.42 7.41 -18.79
C GLN A 8 7.59 6.74 -17.69
N ASN A 9 6.39 6.28 -18.03
CA ASN A 9 5.51 5.59 -17.07
C ASN A 9 6.12 4.29 -16.49
N SER A 10 7.00 3.63 -17.24
CA SER A 10 7.81 2.50 -16.76
C SER A 10 8.75 2.91 -15.63
N HIS A 11 9.46 4.03 -15.79
CA HIS A 11 10.32 4.59 -14.75
C HIS A 11 9.52 5.01 -13.52
N VAL A 12 8.35 5.62 -13.70
CA VAL A 12 7.44 5.96 -12.59
C VAL A 12 7.06 4.72 -11.79
N THR A 13 6.71 3.63 -12.47
CA THR A 13 6.29 2.38 -11.82
C THR A 13 7.46 1.76 -11.05
N ALA A 14 8.64 1.67 -11.67
CA ALA A 14 9.84 1.16 -11.00
C ALA A 14 10.25 2.00 -9.77
N ILE A 15 10.14 3.34 -9.85
CA ILE A 15 10.42 4.21 -8.71
C ILE A 15 9.38 4.05 -7.59
N VAL A 16 8.10 3.88 -7.94
CA VAL A 16 7.05 3.59 -6.95
C VAL A 16 7.33 2.28 -6.23
N ASP A 17 7.70 1.22 -6.95
CA ASP A 17 8.02 -0.07 -6.34
C ASP A 17 9.27 0.00 -5.46
N MET A 18 10.31 0.72 -5.90
CA MET A 18 11.50 1.02 -5.10
C MET A 18 11.15 1.76 -3.80
N VAL A 19 10.24 2.73 -3.85
CA VAL A 19 9.78 3.48 -2.66
C VAL A 19 8.98 2.58 -1.72
N ARG A 20 8.16 1.67 -2.25
CA ARG A 20 7.40 0.70 -1.46
C ARG A 20 8.32 -0.27 -0.74
N SER A 21 9.34 -0.78 -1.42
CA SER A 21 10.35 -1.69 -0.88
C SER A 21 11.49 -0.99 -0.13
N TRP A 22 11.34 0.29 0.22
CA TRP A 22 12.42 1.06 0.86
C TRP A 22 12.87 0.37 2.16
N PRO A 23 14.17 0.05 2.30
CA PRO A 23 14.68 -0.79 3.38
C PRO A 23 14.94 -0.04 4.68
N HIS A 24 15.03 1.30 4.63
CA HIS A 24 15.42 2.10 5.80
C HIS A 24 14.22 2.63 6.59
N GLU A 25 14.44 2.81 7.89
CA GLU A 25 13.50 3.42 8.84
C GLU A 25 13.27 4.90 8.57
N THR A 26 14.07 5.55 7.72
CA THR A 26 13.90 6.95 7.31
C THR A 26 13.86 7.06 5.80
N ILE A 27 12.93 7.90 5.32
CA ILE A 27 12.75 8.17 3.89
C ILE A 27 12.88 9.67 3.62
N ALA A 28 14.04 10.03 3.05
CA ALA A 28 14.37 11.38 2.64
C ALA A 28 14.29 11.51 1.11
N TRP A 29 13.88 12.67 0.62
CA TRP A 29 13.78 12.92 -0.82
C TRP A 29 15.14 12.80 -1.52
N ASP A 30 16.21 13.24 -0.87
CA ASP A 30 17.56 13.15 -1.45
C ASP A 30 18.00 11.70 -1.64
N ALA A 31 17.67 10.83 -0.68
CA ALA A 31 17.94 9.40 -0.79
C ALA A 31 17.14 8.75 -1.94
N ILE A 32 15.88 9.16 -2.13
CA ILE A 32 15.06 8.69 -3.26
C ILE A 32 15.65 9.17 -4.60
N CYS A 33 16.11 10.42 -4.68
CA CYS A 33 16.78 10.94 -5.87
C CYS A 33 18.02 10.12 -6.21
N VAL A 34 18.88 9.81 -5.23
CA VAL A 34 20.07 8.98 -5.46
C VAL A 34 19.68 7.57 -5.91
N ALA A 35 18.75 6.91 -5.22
CA ALA A 35 18.34 5.55 -5.51
C ALA A 35 17.66 5.42 -6.89
N SER A 36 16.79 6.37 -7.25
CA SER A 36 16.17 6.44 -8.58
C SER A 36 17.18 6.68 -9.70
N GLY A 37 18.39 7.13 -9.38
CA GLY A 37 19.49 7.25 -10.33
C GLY A 37 19.85 5.94 -11.02
N SER A 38 19.74 4.81 -10.30
CA SER A 38 19.98 3.48 -10.87
C SER A 38 18.93 3.07 -11.91
N ILE A 39 17.69 3.56 -11.76
CA ILE A 39 16.55 3.27 -12.64
C ILE A 39 16.57 4.18 -13.87
N LEU A 40 16.87 5.46 -13.65
CA LEU A 40 16.81 6.50 -14.67
C LEU A 40 18.11 6.65 -15.47
N GLY A 41 19.23 6.13 -14.95
CA GLY A 41 20.57 6.38 -15.49
C GLY A 41 21.09 7.80 -15.21
N TYR A 42 20.43 8.56 -14.34
CA TYR A 42 20.85 9.87 -13.86
C TYR A 42 20.13 10.21 -12.55
N VAL A 43 20.75 11.01 -11.69
CA VAL A 43 20.12 11.48 -10.45
C VAL A 43 19.12 12.59 -10.79
N PRO A 44 17.79 12.36 -10.64
CA PRO A 44 16.79 13.40 -10.85
C PRO A 44 16.80 14.40 -9.69
N THR A 45 16.19 15.57 -9.91
CA THR A 45 15.90 16.52 -8.83
C THR A 45 14.61 16.13 -8.10
N ARG A 46 14.49 16.54 -6.83
CA ARG A 46 13.26 16.35 -6.05
C ARG A 46 12.03 16.90 -6.77
N GLN A 47 12.17 18.06 -7.43
CA GLN A 47 11.07 18.67 -8.19
C GLN A 47 10.63 17.79 -9.36
N GLY A 48 11.58 17.17 -10.07
CA GLY A 48 11.29 16.25 -11.16
C GLY A 48 10.52 15.00 -10.70
N LEU A 49 10.88 14.42 -9.56
CA LEU A 49 10.14 13.28 -9.01
C LEU A 49 8.78 13.66 -8.41
N ASN A 50 8.71 14.79 -7.70
CA ASN A 50 7.49 15.26 -7.04
C ASN A 50 6.43 15.76 -8.03
N GLY A 51 6.82 16.08 -9.28
CA GLY A 51 5.88 16.36 -10.36
C GLY A 51 5.01 15.16 -10.75
N HIS A 52 5.44 13.93 -10.42
CA HIS A 52 4.66 12.72 -10.66
C HIS A 52 3.85 12.33 -9.43
N GLN A 53 2.53 12.52 -9.52
CA GLN A 53 1.60 12.26 -8.41
C GLN A 53 1.73 10.85 -7.84
N ARG A 54 1.89 9.82 -8.68
CA ARG A 54 2.10 8.42 -8.24
C ARG A 54 3.33 8.26 -7.34
N ILE A 55 4.45 8.92 -7.66
CA ILE A 55 5.68 8.87 -6.86
C ILE A 55 5.46 9.60 -5.54
N LYS A 56 4.86 10.79 -5.59
CA LYS A 56 4.53 11.59 -4.41
C LYS A 56 3.65 10.82 -3.43
N ASP A 57 2.60 10.17 -3.93
CA ASP A 57 1.68 9.38 -3.12
C ASP A 57 2.37 8.17 -2.50
N ALA A 58 3.22 7.47 -3.26
CA ALA A 58 4.00 6.35 -2.74
C ALA A 58 4.93 6.78 -1.59
N VAL A 59 5.63 7.91 -1.74
CA VAL A 59 6.52 8.46 -0.71
C VAL A 59 5.73 8.88 0.53
N HIS A 60 4.58 9.53 0.35
CA HIS A 60 3.70 9.92 1.47
C HIS A 60 3.14 8.70 2.20
N ALA A 61 2.68 7.68 1.48
CA ALA A 61 2.17 6.44 2.05
C ALA A 61 3.26 5.73 2.86
N LYS A 62 4.49 5.62 2.32
CA LYS A 62 5.61 5.00 3.02
C LYS A 62 6.02 5.80 4.27
N LYS A 63 6.04 7.13 4.20
CA LYS A 63 6.28 7.99 5.38
C LYS A 63 5.26 7.75 6.50
N LYS A 64 3.97 7.71 6.14
CA LYS A 64 2.91 7.41 7.10
C LYS A 64 3.07 6.02 7.72
N LEU A 65 3.42 5.01 6.91
CA LEU A 65 3.65 3.65 7.37
C LEU A 65 4.78 3.59 8.41
N VAL A 66 5.92 4.22 8.10
CA VAL A 66 7.10 4.31 8.98
C VAL A 66 6.78 5.04 10.29
N GLN A 67 5.96 6.09 10.24
CA GLN A 67 5.53 6.83 11.43
C GLN A 67 4.54 6.04 12.30
N ALA A 68 3.59 5.35 11.66
CA ALA A 68 2.56 4.57 12.36
C ALA A 68 3.12 3.26 12.95
N HIS A 69 4.13 2.69 12.29
CA HIS A 69 4.80 1.46 12.71
C HIS A 69 6.30 1.72 12.70
N PRO A 70 6.88 2.32 13.77
CA PRO A 70 8.33 2.34 13.91
C PRO A 70 8.80 0.89 13.79
N VAL A 71 9.73 0.64 12.85
CA VAL A 71 10.19 -0.71 12.52
C VAL A 71 10.66 -1.37 13.81
N GLN A 72 9.81 -2.22 14.40
CA GLN A 72 10.29 -3.17 15.37
C GLN A 72 11.22 -4.06 14.58
N ARG A 73 12.53 -3.95 14.86
CA ARG A 73 13.55 -4.81 14.25
C ARG A 73 13.17 -6.24 14.60
N GLN A 74 12.40 -6.87 13.72
CA GLN A 74 12.08 -8.27 13.88
C GLN A 74 13.41 -9.02 13.82
N PRO A 75 13.68 -9.92 14.76
CA PRO A 75 14.90 -10.70 14.72
C PRO A 75 14.97 -11.40 13.37
N MET A 76 16.10 -11.22 12.69
CA MET A 76 16.34 -11.88 11.42
C MET A 76 16.16 -13.39 11.61
N PRO A 77 15.45 -14.08 10.69
CA PRO A 77 15.31 -15.52 10.78
C PRO A 77 16.68 -16.17 10.88
N SER A 78 16.81 -17.14 11.77
CA SER A 78 18.10 -17.77 12.11
C SER A 78 18.74 -18.54 10.96
N SER A 79 18.00 -18.82 9.88
CA SER A 79 18.51 -19.45 8.66
C SER A 79 17.70 -19.08 7.41
N LEU A 80 18.30 -19.28 6.23
CA LEU A 80 17.66 -19.11 4.93
C LEU A 80 16.44 -20.04 4.74
N ALA A 81 16.52 -21.27 5.27
CA ALA A 81 15.42 -22.22 5.22
C ALA A 81 14.20 -21.70 5.99
N VAL A 82 14.40 -21.20 7.21
CA VAL A 82 13.33 -20.60 8.04
C VAL A 82 12.73 -19.36 7.36
N ALA A 83 13.56 -18.56 6.67
CA ALA A 83 13.07 -17.43 5.88
C ALA A 83 12.19 -17.88 4.71
N SER A 84 12.61 -18.90 3.96
CA SER A 84 11.87 -19.46 2.83
C SER A 84 10.52 -20.04 3.27
N ASP A 85 10.48 -20.77 4.38
CA ASP A 85 9.24 -21.31 4.95
C ASP A 85 8.29 -20.19 5.39
N SER A 86 8.83 -19.15 6.02
CA SER A 86 8.06 -17.98 6.46
C SER A 86 7.46 -17.22 5.27
N ILE A 87 8.24 -16.99 4.21
CA ILE A 87 7.76 -16.37 2.96
C ILE A 87 6.66 -17.22 2.33
N SER A 88 6.86 -18.54 2.24
CA SER A 88 5.87 -19.46 1.67
C SER A 88 4.55 -19.43 2.44
N ARG A 89 4.62 -19.45 3.78
CA ARG A 89 3.44 -19.32 4.64
C ARG A 89 2.73 -17.98 4.46
N LEU A 90 3.47 -16.88 4.45
CA LEU A 90 2.90 -15.54 4.25
C LEU A 90 2.21 -15.43 2.88
N ASN A 91 2.82 -15.96 1.83
CA ASN A 91 2.21 -15.99 0.49
C ASN A 91 0.90 -16.79 0.45
N LEU A 92 0.83 -17.92 1.17
CA LEU A 92 -0.41 -18.70 1.30
C LEU A 92 -1.50 -17.90 2.02
N ILE A 93 -1.15 -17.19 3.11
CA ILE A 93 -2.09 -16.34 3.84
C ILE A 93 -2.57 -15.19 2.97
N ILE A 94 -1.67 -14.52 2.23
CA ILE A 94 -2.03 -13.44 1.30
C ILE A 94 -3.04 -13.95 0.28
N LYS A 95 -2.78 -15.10 -0.35
CA LYS A 95 -3.69 -15.70 -1.32
C LYS A 95 -5.06 -16.02 -0.72
N ALA A 96 -5.10 -16.54 0.50
CA ALA A 96 -6.35 -16.81 1.21
C ALA A 96 -7.12 -15.52 1.53
N LEU A 97 -6.44 -14.45 1.96
CA LEU A 97 -7.04 -13.14 2.21
C LEU A 97 -7.56 -12.49 0.93
N GLU A 98 -6.83 -12.60 -0.18
CA GLU A 98 -7.29 -12.10 -1.48
C GLU A 98 -8.57 -12.83 -1.93
N GLN A 99 -8.62 -14.15 -1.75
CA GLN A 99 -9.81 -14.94 -2.06
C GLN A 99 -11.00 -14.55 -1.18
N GLU A 100 -10.78 -14.33 0.12
CA GLU A 100 -11.84 -13.89 1.03
C GLU A 100 -12.32 -12.47 0.70
N ASN A 101 -11.41 -11.55 0.38
CA ASN A 101 -11.77 -10.21 -0.09
C ASN A 101 -12.62 -10.26 -1.36
N ALA A 102 -12.27 -11.11 -2.33
CA ALA A 102 -13.07 -11.30 -3.54
C ALA A 102 -14.48 -11.79 -3.20
N ARG A 103 -14.60 -12.77 -2.28
CA ARG A 103 -15.89 -13.28 -1.79
C ARG A 103 -16.72 -12.20 -1.12
N LEU A 104 -16.12 -11.40 -0.24
CA LEU A 104 -16.78 -10.29 0.44
C LEU A 104 -17.24 -9.21 -0.55
N LEU A 105 -16.43 -8.87 -1.54
CA LEU A 105 -16.81 -7.93 -2.60
C LEU A 105 -18.03 -8.43 -3.37
N THR A 106 -18.05 -9.71 -3.76
CA THR A 106 -19.23 -10.31 -4.40
C THR A 106 -20.47 -10.21 -3.52
N TYR A 107 -20.34 -10.53 -2.23
CA TYR A 107 -21.45 -10.44 -1.28
C TYR A 107 -21.98 -9.00 -1.15
N VAL A 108 -21.08 -8.02 -1.03
CA VAL A 108 -21.44 -6.59 -0.99
C VAL A 108 -22.14 -6.15 -2.27
N THR A 109 -21.68 -6.59 -3.44
CA THR A 109 -22.34 -6.28 -4.72
C THR A 109 -23.76 -6.85 -4.79
N ILE A 110 -23.97 -8.10 -4.37
CA ILE A 110 -25.30 -8.71 -4.32
C ILE A 110 -26.22 -7.93 -3.36
N MET A 111 -25.72 -7.58 -2.17
CA MET A 111 -26.47 -6.78 -1.21
C MET A 111 -26.85 -5.41 -1.77
N GLN A 112 -25.92 -4.71 -2.41
CA GLN A 112 -26.17 -3.41 -3.03
C GLN A 112 -27.24 -3.49 -4.12
N TYR A 113 -27.16 -4.50 -4.99
CA TYR A 113 -28.17 -4.74 -6.03
C TYR A 113 -29.56 -4.99 -5.42
N ASN A 114 -29.65 -5.90 -4.44
CA ASN A 114 -30.91 -6.24 -3.79
C ASN A 114 -31.49 -5.03 -3.04
N ALA A 115 -30.65 -4.25 -2.37
CA ALA A 115 -31.08 -3.06 -1.65
C ALA A 115 -31.65 -2.00 -2.60
N TYR A 116 -30.97 -1.75 -3.72
CA TYR A 116 -31.47 -0.86 -4.77
C TYR A 116 -32.80 -1.36 -5.36
N ALA A 117 -32.91 -2.65 -5.67
CA ALA A 117 -34.13 -3.26 -6.19
C ALA A 117 -35.33 -3.14 -5.22
N ASN A 118 -35.07 -3.02 -3.91
CA ASN A 118 -36.08 -2.80 -2.88
C ASN A 118 -36.24 -1.32 -2.48
N GLY A 119 -35.65 -0.38 -3.24
CA GLY A 119 -35.81 1.05 -3.04
C GLY A 119 -35.02 1.65 -1.88
N LEU A 120 -34.02 0.95 -1.35
CA LEU A 120 -33.14 1.48 -0.31
C LEU A 120 -32.11 2.45 -0.92
N THR A 121 -31.88 3.58 -0.26
CA THR A 121 -30.83 4.52 -0.67
C THR A 121 -29.47 4.10 -0.12
N LYS A 122 -28.40 4.62 -0.73
CA LYS A 122 -27.03 4.35 -0.30
C LYS A 122 -26.81 4.78 1.16
N GLU A 123 -27.34 5.94 1.55
CA GLU A 123 -27.23 6.46 2.92
C GLU A 123 -27.87 5.53 3.95
N GLN A 124 -28.98 4.88 3.58
CA GLN A 124 -29.65 3.91 4.46
C GLN A 124 -28.81 2.64 4.65
N ILE A 125 -28.11 2.20 3.60
CA ILE A 125 -27.28 0.98 3.61
C ILE A 125 -25.96 1.21 4.36
N GLU A 126 -25.36 2.39 4.18
CA GLU A 126 -24.06 2.75 4.77
C GLU A 126 -24.18 3.37 6.16
N ASN A 127 -25.41 3.48 6.69
CA ASN A 127 -25.63 3.98 8.05
C ASN A 127 -24.79 3.16 9.06
N PRO A 128 -24.08 3.84 9.98
CA PRO A 128 -23.27 3.15 10.95
C PRO A 128 -24.15 2.24 11.82
N LEU A 129 -23.60 1.09 12.20
CA LEU A 129 -24.29 0.17 13.09
C LEU A 129 -24.70 0.90 14.38
N PRO A 130 -25.92 0.66 14.90
CA PRO A 130 -26.36 1.28 16.14
C PRO A 130 -25.40 0.91 17.28
N LYS A 131 -25.09 1.88 18.14
CA LYS A 131 -24.28 1.62 19.33
C LYS A 131 -25.06 0.66 20.24
N ILE A 132 -24.54 -0.56 20.41
CA ILE A 132 -25.13 -1.53 21.33
C ILE A 132 -24.72 -1.12 22.74
N ASP A 133 -25.65 -0.55 23.51
CA ASP A 133 -25.45 -0.31 24.93
C ASP A 133 -25.67 -1.62 25.69
N ARG A 134 -24.58 -2.36 25.93
CA ARG A 134 -24.60 -3.56 26.77
C ARG A 134 -24.57 -3.11 28.22
N GLY A 135 -25.71 -2.62 28.72
CA GLY A 135 -25.88 -2.28 30.12
C GLY A 135 -25.43 -3.43 31.01
N ARG A 136 -24.51 -3.14 31.94
CA ARG A 136 -24.30 -3.96 33.13
C ARG A 136 -25.66 -4.05 33.84
N ALA A 137 -26.25 -5.23 33.85
CA ALA A 137 -27.22 -5.57 34.88
C ALA A 137 -26.43 -5.65 36.20
N THR A 138 -26.59 -4.64 37.05
CA THR A 138 -26.31 -4.74 38.49
C THR A 138 -27.54 -5.29 39.19
#